data_AF-A0A8B6GNW8-F1
#
_entry.id   AF-A0A8B6GNW8-F1
#
_cell.length_a   1.000
_cell.length_b   1.000
_cell.length_c   1.000
_cell.angle_alpha   90.00
_cell.angle_beta   90.00
_cell.angle_gamma   90.00
#
_symmetry.space_group_name_H-M   'P 1'
#
loop_
_entity.id
_entity.type
_entity.pdbx_description
1 polymer ?
#
loop_
_entity_poly.entity_id
_entity_poly.type
_entity_poly.pdbx_seq_one_letter_code
_entity_poly.pdbx_strand_id
1 'polypeptide(L)'
;MDVNGEIFQNLYNVESINLSKNKIANIPNLLFKEQHNLERLDLSENMIDDINFKLSHMKKLMFLDLRNNRISMLSKYAMNGFDSIAKMNTNLTIDLGGNNLICNCDSLSFVKWIVDTPTYLHRQSEYKCKTSQNTIILRNPKEVFKTIQKECMSYGGLIIGLTIGVLMFIFILCGGIVYRYRWKLRYIYYMVKVKWYDPEPHSDNKDKRLYMYDAFVSYANEDDTFVHNKLLNNLEKNGGIQLCLHRRNFLPGNDIATNITSAIHNSRKTIVIMSANYLASHWCMFEYNMAKMESIYERNCENILFLVFYKQMSACDLPLKILEQVHCQSYIEYPDDEYGDVVFWEQLIRAIKSY
;
A
#
# COMPACT_ATOMS: atom_id res chain seq x y z
N MET A 1 -38.08 -43.08 34.49
CA MET A 1 -36.81 -42.33 34.54
C MET A 1 -36.95 -41.31 35.65
N ASP A 2 -35.90 -41.14 36.44
CA ASP A 2 -35.80 -40.04 37.39
C ASP A 2 -35.65 -38.74 36.62
N VAL A 3 -36.73 -37.99 36.49
CA VAL A 3 -36.72 -36.72 35.75
C VAL A 3 -36.08 -35.61 36.59
N ASN A 4 -36.23 -35.69 37.91
CA ASN A 4 -35.78 -34.65 38.84
C ASN A 4 -34.33 -34.84 39.30
N GLY A 5 -33.80 -36.06 39.23
CA GLY A 5 -32.45 -36.39 39.70
C GLY A 5 -32.40 -36.59 41.23
N GLU A 6 -33.45 -37.10 41.83
CA GLU A 6 -33.56 -37.25 43.29
C GLU A 6 -33.16 -38.66 43.79
N ILE A 7 -33.07 -39.67 42.90
CA ILE A 7 -32.86 -41.07 43.31
C ILE A 7 -31.56 -41.26 44.11
N PHE A 8 -30.51 -40.48 43.85
CA PHE A 8 -29.24 -40.58 44.57
C PHE A 8 -29.03 -39.50 45.63
N GLN A 9 -29.99 -38.60 45.87
CA GLN A 9 -29.80 -37.41 46.70
C GLN A 9 -29.34 -37.71 48.14
N ASN A 10 -29.73 -38.87 48.69
CA ASN A 10 -29.38 -39.28 50.05
C ASN A 10 -28.24 -40.33 50.11
N LEU A 11 -27.60 -40.61 48.98
CA LEU A 11 -26.53 -41.61 48.86
C LEU A 11 -25.13 -40.99 49.01
N TYR A 12 -24.80 -40.54 50.23
CA TYR A 12 -23.58 -39.76 50.52
C TYR A 12 -22.26 -40.55 50.49
N ASN A 13 -22.32 -41.87 50.71
CA ASN A 13 -21.14 -42.74 50.83
C ASN A 13 -20.93 -43.65 49.61
N VAL A 14 -21.60 -43.37 48.49
CA VAL A 14 -21.47 -44.20 47.29
C VAL A 14 -20.11 -43.97 46.63
N GLU A 15 -19.37 -45.06 46.47
CA GLU A 15 -18.05 -45.10 45.83
C GLU A 15 -18.13 -45.54 44.37
N SER A 16 -19.16 -46.29 43.99
CA SER A 16 -19.30 -46.83 42.63
C SER A 16 -20.75 -46.76 42.16
N ILE A 17 -20.98 -46.15 41.00
CA ILE A 17 -22.27 -46.12 40.31
C ILE A 17 -22.08 -46.72 38.92
N ASN A 18 -22.91 -47.71 38.60
CA ASN A 18 -22.98 -48.30 37.27
C ASN A 18 -24.38 -48.06 36.66
N LEU A 19 -24.41 -47.27 35.58
CA LEU A 19 -25.60 -47.01 34.77
C LEU A 19 -25.40 -47.46 33.31
N SER A 20 -24.41 -48.31 33.03
CA SER A 20 -24.12 -48.72 31.65
C SER A 20 -25.22 -49.58 31.03
N LYS A 21 -25.20 -49.67 29.69
CA LYS A 21 -26.13 -50.50 28.91
C LYS A 21 -27.60 -50.13 29.11
N ASN A 22 -27.85 -48.83 29.30
CA ASN A 22 -29.19 -48.29 29.40
C ASN A 22 -29.54 -47.45 28.17
N LYS A 23 -30.68 -46.78 28.23
CA LYS A 23 -31.16 -45.85 27.19
C LYS A 23 -31.12 -44.40 27.70
N ILE A 24 -30.11 -44.05 28.50
CA ILE A 24 -29.99 -42.72 29.08
C ILE A 24 -29.45 -41.77 28.00
N ALA A 25 -30.27 -40.80 27.61
CA ALA A 25 -29.83 -39.70 26.74
C ALA A 25 -29.46 -38.46 27.55
N ASN A 26 -30.24 -38.17 28.60
CA ASN A 26 -30.07 -37.02 29.46
C ASN A 26 -29.91 -37.46 30.91
N ILE A 27 -28.89 -36.94 31.57
CA ILE A 27 -28.68 -37.10 33.00
C ILE A 27 -29.18 -35.82 33.68
N PRO A 28 -30.16 -35.88 34.59
CA PRO A 28 -30.61 -34.71 35.35
C PRO A 28 -29.45 -34.09 36.15
N ASN A 29 -29.37 -32.77 36.18
CA ASN A 29 -28.28 -32.04 36.84
C ASN A 29 -28.16 -32.36 38.34
N LEU A 30 -29.26 -32.75 38.99
CA LEU A 30 -29.29 -33.09 40.41
C LEU A 30 -28.94 -34.54 40.70
N LEU A 31 -28.95 -35.42 39.68
CA LEU A 31 -28.79 -36.87 39.88
C LEU A 31 -27.49 -37.19 40.61
N PHE A 32 -26.42 -36.44 40.30
CA PHE A 32 -25.14 -36.59 40.97
C PHE A 32 -24.78 -35.43 41.90
N LYS A 33 -25.78 -34.75 42.47
CA LYS A 33 -25.57 -33.74 43.51
C LYS A 33 -25.33 -34.46 44.84
N GLU A 34 -24.18 -34.17 45.47
CA GLU A 34 -23.68 -34.72 46.75
C GLU A 34 -22.87 -36.04 46.73
N GLN A 35 -22.55 -36.61 45.56
CA GLN A 35 -21.70 -37.81 45.45
C GLN A 35 -20.20 -37.45 45.55
N HIS A 36 -19.78 -36.92 46.70
CA HIS A 36 -18.39 -36.51 46.97
C HIS A 36 -17.42 -37.68 47.10
N ASN A 37 -17.93 -38.86 47.46
CA ASN A 37 -17.15 -40.08 47.66
C ASN A 37 -17.03 -40.96 46.41
N LEU A 38 -17.61 -40.55 45.28
CA LEU A 38 -17.66 -41.38 44.09
C LEU A 38 -16.26 -41.55 43.48
N GLU A 39 -15.88 -42.81 43.30
CA GLU A 39 -14.60 -43.24 42.72
C GLU A 39 -14.78 -43.79 41.29
N ARG A 40 -15.91 -44.45 41.02
CA ARG A 40 -16.21 -45.06 39.72
C ARG A 40 -17.60 -44.68 39.24
N LEU A 41 -17.69 -44.17 38.02
CA LEU A 41 -18.93 -43.86 37.34
C LEU A 41 -18.92 -44.50 35.95
N ASP A 42 -19.72 -45.54 35.76
CA ASP A 42 -19.89 -46.21 34.47
C ASP A 42 -21.17 -45.73 33.79
N LEU A 43 -21.01 -44.96 32.70
CA LEU A 43 -22.08 -44.44 31.85
C LEU A 43 -21.99 -45.03 30.43
N SER A 44 -21.22 -46.10 30.23
CA SER A 44 -20.99 -46.68 28.91
C SER A 44 -22.25 -47.29 28.28
N GLU A 45 -22.26 -47.44 26.94
CA GLU A 45 -23.36 -48.07 26.20
C GLU A 45 -24.72 -47.40 26.47
N ASN A 46 -24.77 -46.07 26.40
CA ASN A 46 -25.96 -45.24 26.56
C ASN A 46 -26.18 -44.36 25.29
N MET A 47 -27.00 -43.31 25.40
CA MET A 47 -27.30 -42.38 24.31
C MET A 47 -26.87 -40.95 24.64
N ILE A 48 -25.83 -40.79 25.45
CA ILE A 48 -25.36 -39.49 25.94
C ILE A 48 -24.65 -38.73 24.82
N ASP A 49 -25.04 -37.49 24.58
CA ASP A 49 -24.42 -36.61 23.59
C ASP A 49 -23.38 -35.65 24.21
N ASP A 50 -23.55 -35.27 25.48
CA ASP A 50 -22.64 -34.38 26.23
C ASP A 50 -22.82 -34.54 27.76
N ILE A 51 -21.90 -33.98 28.54
CA ILE A 51 -21.94 -33.96 30.01
C ILE A 51 -22.38 -32.60 30.54
N ASN A 52 -23.63 -32.55 31.02
CA ASN A 52 -24.27 -31.31 31.47
C ASN A 52 -24.42 -31.18 33.00
N PHE A 53 -24.02 -32.20 33.76
CA PHE A 53 -24.03 -32.16 35.22
C PHE A 53 -22.67 -31.72 35.78
N LYS A 54 -22.69 -31.18 36.99
CA LYS A 54 -21.50 -30.63 37.64
C LYS A 54 -20.58 -31.76 38.10
N LEU A 55 -19.30 -31.70 37.71
CA LEU A 55 -18.29 -32.68 38.10
C LEU A 55 -17.37 -32.18 39.23
N SER A 56 -17.29 -30.87 39.46
CA SER A 56 -16.24 -30.24 40.28
C SER A 56 -16.21 -30.71 41.75
N HIS A 57 -17.29 -31.31 42.26
CA HIS A 57 -17.36 -31.85 43.63
C HIS A 57 -16.90 -33.30 43.74
N MET A 58 -16.81 -34.06 42.65
CA MET A 58 -16.42 -35.48 42.61
C MET A 58 -14.89 -35.65 42.68
N LYS A 59 -14.27 -35.17 43.75
CA LYS A 59 -12.80 -35.11 43.86
C LYS A 59 -12.12 -36.48 43.95
N LYS A 60 -12.85 -37.53 44.34
CA LYS A 60 -12.34 -38.90 44.44
C LYS A 60 -12.51 -39.71 43.16
N LEU A 61 -13.12 -39.15 42.12
CA LEU A 61 -13.44 -39.88 40.90
C LEU A 61 -12.15 -40.33 40.20
N MET A 62 -11.96 -41.64 40.08
CA MET A 62 -10.82 -42.28 39.43
C MET A 62 -11.18 -42.81 38.04
N PHE A 63 -12.42 -43.25 37.84
CA PHE A 63 -12.84 -43.86 36.58
C PHE A 63 -14.19 -43.31 36.12
N LEU A 64 -14.22 -42.77 34.91
CA LEU A 64 -15.42 -42.35 34.21
C LEU A 64 -15.49 -43.03 32.83
N ASP A 65 -16.42 -43.96 32.67
CA ASP A 65 -16.61 -44.67 31.41
C ASP A 65 -17.73 -44.01 30.60
N LEU A 66 -17.40 -43.47 29.43
CA LEU A 66 -18.33 -42.87 28.49
C LEU A 66 -18.34 -43.60 27.15
N ARG A 67 -17.80 -44.82 27.10
CA ARG A 67 -17.69 -45.57 25.86
C ARG A 67 -19.05 -45.85 25.23
N ASN A 68 -19.07 -45.98 23.90
CA ASN A 68 -20.25 -46.39 23.13
C ASN A 68 -21.49 -45.52 23.44
N ASN A 69 -21.29 -44.21 23.50
CA ASN A 69 -22.36 -43.21 23.58
C ASN A 69 -22.49 -42.49 22.22
N ARG A 70 -23.16 -41.32 22.21
CA ARG A 70 -23.39 -40.51 21.01
C ARG A 70 -22.59 -39.20 21.01
N ILE A 71 -21.54 -39.14 21.83
CA ILE A 71 -20.70 -37.95 21.95
C ILE A 71 -20.04 -37.69 20.59
N SER A 72 -20.32 -36.51 20.03
CA SER A 72 -19.72 -36.04 18.78
C SER A 72 -18.64 -34.99 19.04
N MET A 73 -18.90 -34.12 20.02
CA MET A 73 -17.93 -33.23 20.63
C MET A 73 -18.40 -32.91 22.06
N LEU A 74 -17.48 -32.59 22.95
CA LEU A 74 -17.82 -32.12 24.29
C LEU A 74 -17.94 -30.60 24.33
N SER A 75 -18.90 -30.10 25.10
CA SER A 75 -18.98 -28.66 25.36
C SER A 75 -17.80 -28.18 26.20
N LYS A 76 -17.56 -26.86 26.17
CA LYS A 76 -16.59 -26.22 27.07
C LYS A 76 -16.91 -26.48 28.54
N TYR A 77 -18.19 -26.62 28.90
CA TYR A 77 -18.61 -26.95 30.25
C TYR A 77 -18.09 -28.33 30.68
N ALA A 78 -18.34 -29.35 29.86
CA ALA A 78 -17.87 -30.72 30.11
C ALA A 78 -16.33 -30.78 30.19
N MET A 79 -15.63 -30.21 29.20
CA MET A 79 -14.16 -30.19 29.16
C MET A 79 -13.55 -29.50 30.39
N ASN A 80 -14.08 -28.33 30.77
CA ASN A 80 -13.63 -27.63 31.99
C ASN A 80 -13.94 -28.43 33.27
N GLY A 81 -15.06 -29.17 33.28
CA GLY A 81 -15.43 -30.07 34.36
C GLY A 81 -14.38 -31.16 34.55
N PHE A 82 -14.01 -31.84 33.46
CA PHE A 82 -12.94 -32.84 33.42
C PHE A 82 -11.58 -32.27 33.84
N ASP A 83 -11.19 -31.11 33.32
CA ASP A 83 -9.94 -30.46 33.72
C ASP A 83 -9.92 -30.11 35.22
N SER A 84 -11.07 -29.71 35.77
CA SER A 84 -11.19 -29.36 37.19
C SER A 84 -10.98 -30.56 38.10
N ILE A 85 -11.56 -31.72 37.75
CA ILE A 85 -11.37 -32.94 38.53
C ILE A 85 -9.98 -33.54 38.31
N ALA A 86 -9.44 -33.49 37.08
CA ALA A 86 -8.09 -33.96 36.76
C ALA A 86 -7.00 -33.19 37.53
N LYS A 87 -7.20 -31.90 37.79
CA LYS A 87 -6.31 -31.09 38.64
C LYS A 87 -6.29 -31.53 40.10
N MET A 88 -7.39 -32.11 40.59
CA MET A 88 -7.53 -32.53 41.98
C MET A 88 -7.18 -34.01 42.18
N ASN A 89 -7.31 -34.84 41.14
CA ASN A 89 -7.01 -36.27 41.16
C ASN A 89 -6.21 -36.69 39.93
N THR A 90 -4.92 -37.02 40.12
CA THR A 90 -4.02 -37.46 39.04
C THR A 90 -4.29 -38.88 38.56
N ASN A 91 -5.09 -39.66 39.28
CA ASN A 91 -5.43 -41.05 38.92
C ASN A 91 -6.72 -41.14 38.08
N LEU A 92 -7.30 -39.99 37.70
CA LEU A 92 -8.49 -39.94 36.87
C LEU A 92 -8.22 -40.58 35.50
N THR A 93 -9.14 -41.44 35.09
CA THR A 93 -9.19 -42.06 33.77
C THR A 93 -10.59 -41.88 33.19
N ILE A 94 -10.67 -41.28 32.01
CA ILE A 94 -11.90 -41.06 31.25
C ILE A 94 -11.79 -41.81 29.93
N ASP A 95 -12.80 -42.59 29.55
CA ASP A 95 -12.82 -43.32 28.29
C ASP A 95 -13.95 -42.85 27.37
N LEU A 96 -13.58 -42.28 26.21
CA LEU A 96 -14.51 -41.82 25.17
C LEU A 96 -14.59 -42.80 23.97
N GLY A 97 -14.00 -43.99 24.07
CA GLY A 97 -13.95 -44.97 22.99
C GLY A 97 -15.32 -45.37 22.43
N GLY A 98 -15.41 -45.65 21.13
CA GLY A 98 -16.67 -46.09 20.50
C GLY A 98 -17.74 -45.01 20.32
N ASN A 99 -17.44 -43.75 20.65
CA ASN A 99 -18.27 -42.60 20.28
C ASN A 99 -18.03 -42.16 18.82
N ASN A 100 -18.98 -41.41 18.25
CA ASN A 100 -18.90 -40.90 16.89
C ASN A 100 -18.35 -39.46 16.86
N LEU A 101 -17.09 -39.31 17.29
CA LEU A 101 -16.44 -37.99 17.41
C LEU A 101 -16.34 -37.29 16.04
N ILE A 102 -16.54 -35.98 15.99
CA ILE A 102 -16.42 -35.16 14.77
C ILE A 102 -15.10 -34.38 14.79
N CYS A 103 -14.41 -34.34 13.65
CA CYS A 103 -13.16 -33.62 13.44
C CYS A 103 -13.33 -32.67 12.25
N ASN A 104 -13.88 -31.49 12.53
CA ASN A 104 -14.09 -30.41 11.57
C ASN A 104 -13.76 -29.05 12.22
N CYS A 105 -14.07 -27.95 11.55
CA CYS A 105 -13.81 -26.62 12.08
C CYS A 105 -14.65 -26.27 13.31
N ASP A 106 -15.84 -26.84 13.46
CA ASP A 106 -16.71 -26.58 14.61
C ASP A 106 -16.20 -27.29 15.87
N SER A 107 -15.65 -28.49 15.72
CA SER A 107 -15.11 -29.30 16.82
C SER A 107 -13.64 -29.02 17.13
N LEU A 108 -13.03 -28.00 16.52
CA LEU A 108 -11.59 -27.73 16.64
C LEU A 108 -11.13 -27.55 18.09
N SER A 109 -11.94 -26.92 18.94
CA SER A 109 -11.63 -26.77 20.37
C SER A 109 -11.66 -28.10 21.13
N PHE A 110 -12.56 -29.00 20.76
CA PHE A 110 -12.66 -30.33 21.37
C PHE A 110 -11.50 -31.22 20.95
N VAL A 111 -11.13 -31.21 19.67
CA VAL A 111 -9.95 -31.92 19.18
C VAL A 111 -8.68 -31.38 19.84
N LYS A 112 -8.57 -30.05 19.98
CA LYS A 112 -7.47 -29.42 20.73
C LYS A 112 -7.41 -29.92 22.17
N TRP A 113 -8.53 -29.94 22.87
CA TRP A 113 -8.60 -30.43 24.24
C TRP A 113 -8.12 -31.88 24.34
N ILE A 114 -8.54 -32.75 23.40
CA ILE A 114 -8.00 -34.12 23.31
C ILE A 114 -6.47 -34.09 23.20
N VAL A 115 -5.89 -33.29 22.29
CA VAL A 115 -4.42 -33.17 22.13
C VAL A 115 -3.72 -32.70 23.40
N ASP A 116 -4.31 -31.74 24.12
CA ASP A 116 -3.71 -31.08 25.28
C ASP A 116 -3.87 -31.88 26.58
N THR A 117 -4.72 -32.92 26.60
CA THR A 117 -5.08 -33.71 27.80
C THR A 117 -4.77 -35.22 27.71
N PRO A 118 -3.55 -35.63 27.29
CA PRO A 118 -3.26 -37.06 27.07
C PRO A 118 -3.18 -37.90 28.35
N THR A 119 -3.09 -37.28 29.54
CA THR A 119 -2.75 -37.98 30.79
C THR A 119 -3.91 -38.73 31.42
N TYR A 120 -5.14 -38.29 31.20
CA TYR A 120 -6.33 -38.90 31.81
C TYR A 120 -7.34 -39.45 30.78
N LEU A 121 -7.05 -39.37 29.47
CA LEU A 121 -7.86 -40.00 28.42
C LEU A 121 -7.38 -41.42 28.13
N HIS A 122 -8.21 -42.41 28.44
CA HIS A 122 -7.92 -43.82 28.22
C HIS A 122 -7.82 -44.13 26.72
N ARG A 123 -6.71 -44.76 26.30
CA ARG A 123 -6.47 -45.23 24.91
C ARG A 123 -6.81 -44.19 23.84
N GLN A 124 -6.42 -42.93 24.08
CA GLN A 124 -6.63 -41.82 23.15
C GLN A 124 -6.23 -42.14 21.70
N SER A 125 -5.18 -42.93 21.49
CA SER A 125 -4.67 -43.33 20.18
C SER A 125 -5.62 -44.24 19.37
N GLU A 126 -6.64 -44.81 20.02
CA GLU A 126 -7.66 -45.68 19.41
C GLU A 126 -8.95 -44.92 19.03
N TYR A 127 -9.08 -43.65 19.45
CA TYR A 127 -10.27 -42.87 19.18
C TYR A 127 -10.45 -42.63 17.68
N LYS A 128 -11.68 -42.85 17.20
CA LYS A 128 -12.08 -42.64 15.81
C LYS A 128 -12.83 -41.32 15.70
N CYS A 129 -12.45 -40.53 14.70
CA CYS A 129 -13.03 -39.22 14.47
C CYS A 129 -13.46 -39.09 13.00
N LYS A 130 -14.66 -38.58 12.77
CA LYS A 130 -15.24 -38.40 11.44
C LYS A 130 -14.95 -37.00 10.93
N THR A 131 -14.30 -36.91 9.77
CA THR A 131 -14.20 -35.68 8.96
C THR A 131 -15.26 -35.70 7.85
N SER A 132 -15.36 -34.64 7.04
CA SER A 132 -16.30 -34.51 5.93
C SER A 132 -16.16 -35.61 4.88
N GLN A 133 -14.97 -36.20 4.75
CA GLN A 133 -14.66 -37.17 3.70
C GLN A 133 -14.45 -38.60 4.22
N ASN A 134 -13.88 -38.77 5.41
CA ASN A 134 -13.39 -40.07 5.92
C ASN A 134 -13.47 -40.15 7.46
N THR A 135 -13.24 -41.35 8.00
CA THR A 135 -13.01 -41.54 9.45
C THR A 135 -11.51 -41.72 9.69
N ILE A 136 -10.93 -40.86 10.52
CA ILE A 136 -9.53 -40.89 10.92
C ILE A 136 -9.38 -41.49 12.33
N ILE A 137 -8.29 -42.19 12.58
CA ILE A 137 -7.93 -42.69 13.92
C ILE A 137 -6.92 -41.70 14.52
N LEU A 138 -7.13 -41.28 15.76
CA LEU A 138 -6.30 -40.33 16.49
C LEU A 138 -4.97 -40.94 16.98
N ARG A 139 -4.28 -41.73 16.15
CA ARG A 139 -2.97 -42.33 16.49
C ARG A 139 -1.92 -41.26 16.83
N ASN A 140 -1.97 -40.13 16.13
CA ASN A 140 -1.14 -38.96 16.40
C ASN A 140 -2.02 -37.70 16.47
N PRO A 141 -2.64 -37.42 17.64
CA PRO A 141 -3.61 -36.35 17.80
C PRO A 141 -3.06 -34.96 17.41
N LYS A 142 -1.77 -34.72 17.66
CA LYS A 142 -1.09 -33.45 17.33
C LYS A 142 -1.06 -33.17 15.84
N GLU A 143 -0.72 -34.16 15.03
CA GLU A 143 -0.69 -34.02 13.57
C GLU A 143 -2.10 -33.86 12.99
N VAL A 144 -3.06 -34.65 13.49
CA VAL A 144 -4.47 -34.53 13.10
C VAL A 144 -5.01 -33.13 13.37
N PHE A 145 -4.75 -32.59 14.57
CA PHE A 145 -5.18 -31.24 14.94
C PHE A 145 -4.57 -30.18 14.01
N LYS A 146 -3.28 -30.27 13.70
CA LYS A 146 -2.62 -29.35 12.76
C LYS A 146 -3.26 -29.40 11.38
N THR A 147 -3.58 -30.59 10.87
CA THR A 147 -4.22 -30.75 9.56
C THR A 147 -5.57 -30.06 9.52
N ILE A 148 -6.45 -30.34 10.49
CA ILE A 148 -7.79 -29.74 10.58
C ILE A 148 -7.66 -28.22 10.74
N GLN A 149 -6.77 -27.76 11.63
CA GLN A 149 -6.56 -26.33 11.84
C GLN A 149 -6.15 -25.61 10.54
N LYS A 150 -5.32 -26.26 9.71
CA LYS A 150 -4.86 -25.70 8.43
C LYS A 150 -6.00 -25.59 7.41
N GLU A 151 -6.89 -26.57 7.36
CA GLU A 151 -8.10 -26.54 6.52
C GLU A 151 -9.07 -25.44 6.95
N CYS A 152 -9.13 -25.14 8.24
CA CYS A 152 -10.00 -24.10 8.79
C CYS A 152 -9.41 -22.68 8.68
N MET A 153 -8.13 -22.52 8.34
CA MET A 153 -7.52 -21.20 8.18
C MET A 153 -7.97 -20.55 6.87
N SER A 154 -8.67 -19.41 6.97
CA SER A 154 -9.03 -18.61 5.81
C SER A 154 -7.88 -17.67 5.42
N TYR A 155 -7.25 -17.93 4.28
CA TYR A 155 -6.24 -17.05 3.69
C TYR A 155 -6.84 -15.79 3.03
N GLY A 156 -8.15 -15.62 3.04
CA GLY A 156 -8.83 -14.51 2.35
C GLY A 156 -8.32 -13.13 2.78
N GLY A 157 -8.17 -12.89 4.09
CA GLY A 157 -7.67 -11.62 4.61
C GLY A 157 -6.21 -11.33 4.21
N LEU A 158 -5.36 -12.36 4.20
CA LEU A 158 -3.96 -12.22 3.79
C LEU A 158 -3.83 -11.93 2.29
N ILE A 159 -4.62 -12.62 1.45
CA ILE A 159 -4.63 -12.41 0.01
C ILE A 159 -5.09 -10.98 -0.30
N ILE A 160 -6.19 -10.52 0.31
CA ILE A 160 -6.69 -9.15 0.13
C ILE A 160 -5.62 -8.13 0.54
N GLY A 161 -4.99 -8.29 1.70
CA GLY A 161 -3.93 -7.40 2.17
C GLY A 161 -2.75 -7.30 1.19
N LEU A 162 -2.26 -8.43 0.68
CA LEU A 162 -1.17 -8.47 -0.29
C LEU A 162 -1.55 -7.79 -1.61
N THR A 163 -2.76 -8.03 -2.12
CA THR A 163 -3.21 -7.40 -3.38
C THR A 163 -3.29 -5.89 -3.28
N ILE A 164 -3.79 -5.34 -2.17
CA ILE A 164 -3.84 -3.88 -1.93
C ILE A 164 -2.43 -3.31 -1.85
N GLY A 165 -1.51 -3.98 -1.14
CA GLY A 165 -0.12 -3.54 -1.02
C GLY A 165 0.59 -3.41 -2.37
N VAL A 166 0.41 -4.40 -3.26
CA VAL A 166 0.99 -4.36 -4.62
C VAL A 166 0.41 -3.21 -5.44
N LEU A 167 -0.90 -2.99 -5.40
CA LEU A 167 -1.55 -1.89 -6.13
C LEU A 167 -1.08 -0.51 -5.65
N MET A 168 -0.93 -0.31 -4.33
CA MET A 168 -0.40 0.94 -3.79
C MET A 168 1.05 1.17 -4.23
N PHE A 169 1.89 0.13 -4.21
CA PHE A 169 3.28 0.24 -4.65
C PHE A 169 3.38 0.66 -6.12
N ILE A 170 2.58 0.04 -6.99
CA ILE A 170 2.49 0.42 -8.40
C ILE A 170 2.05 1.88 -8.56
N PHE A 171 1.05 2.32 -7.79
CA PHE A 171 0.57 3.71 -7.84
C PHE A 171 1.65 4.72 -7.45
N ILE A 172 2.40 4.46 -6.38
CA ILE A 172 3.51 5.31 -5.94
C ILE A 172 4.62 5.32 -7.00
N LEU A 173 4.96 4.17 -7.58
CA LEU A 173 5.97 4.07 -8.64
C LEU A 173 5.56 4.89 -9.87
N CYS A 174 4.33 4.71 -10.36
CA CYS A 174 3.77 5.46 -11.48
C CYS A 174 3.74 6.97 -11.18
N GLY A 175 3.27 7.36 -10.00
CA GLY A 175 3.27 8.75 -9.56
C GLY A 175 4.69 9.35 -9.52
N GLY A 176 5.67 8.60 -9.04
CA GLY A 176 7.08 8.98 -9.04
C GLY A 176 7.65 9.18 -10.45
N ILE A 177 7.34 8.28 -11.38
CA ILE A 177 7.73 8.40 -12.80
C ILE A 177 7.08 9.64 -13.43
N VAL A 178 5.77 9.83 -13.25
CA VAL A 178 5.06 11.00 -13.77
C VAL A 178 5.65 12.29 -13.22
N TYR A 179 5.92 12.35 -11.91
CA TYR A 179 6.54 13.52 -11.29
C TYR A 179 7.97 13.77 -11.81
N ARG A 180 8.78 12.72 -11.95
CA ARG A 180 10.15 12.78 -12.47
C ARG A 180 10.21 13.35 -13.89
N TYR A 181 9.22 13.03 -14.72
CA TYR A 181 9.14 13.45 -16.13
C TYR A 181 8.09 14.55 -16.39
N ARG A 182 7.53 15.19 -15.36
CA ARG A 182 6.41 16.14 -15.51
C ARG A 182 6.66 17.28 -16.50
N TRP A 183 7.88 17.81 -16.55
CA TRP A 183 8.23 18.89 -17.48
C TRP A 183 8.34 18.41 -18.92
N LYS A 184 8.87 17.19 -19.13
CA LYS A 184 8.89 16.53 -20.44
C LYS A 184 7.47 16.24 -20.93
N LEU A 185 6.61 15.69 -20.06
CA LEU A 185 5.22 15.40 -20.40
C LEU A 185 4.44 16.67 -20.76
N ARG A 186 4.60 17.75 -19.99
CA ARG A 186 3.99 19.06 -20.29
C ARG A 186 4.49 19.61 -21.62
N TYR A 187 5.80 19.57 -21.88
CA TYR A 187 6.37 20.02 -23.15
C TYR A 187 5.77 19.24 -24.33
N ILE A 188 5.76 17.90 -24.27
CA ILE A 188 5.17 17.06 -25.31
C ILE A 188 3.68 17.38 -25.51
N TYR A 189 2.91 17.55 -24.42
CA TYR A 189 1.50 17.91 -24.51
C TYR A 189 1.27 19.23 -25.26
N TYR A 190 1.97 20.30 -24.87
CA TYR A 190 1.82 21.61 -25.51
C TYR A 190 2.33 21.60 -26.95
N MET A 191 3.44 20.90 -27.23
CA MET A 191 3.97 20.79 -28.59
C MET A 191 3.05 20.03 -29.53
N VAL A 192 2.48 18.92 -29.06
CA VAL A 192 1.45 18.19 -29.79
C VAL A 192 0.28 19.13 -30.05
N LYS A 193 -0.27 19.77 -29.01
CA LYS A 193 -1.39 20.72 -29.15
C LYS A 193 -1.12 21.82 -30.19
N VAL A 194 0.06 22.43 -30.19
CA VAL A 194 0.44 23.45 -31.19
C VAL A 194 0.42 22.86 -32.61
N LYS A 195 1.03 21.68 -32.83
CA LYS A 195 1.03 21.00 -34.14
C LYS A 195 -0.36 20.58 -34.62
N TRP A 196 -1.29 20.30 -33.70
CA TRP A 196 -2.68 19.98 -34.04
C TRP A 196 -3.48 21.21 -34.47
N TYR A 197 -3.21 22.38 -33.90
CA TYR A 197 -3.92 23.63 -34.22
C TYR A 197 -3.30 24.39 -35.41
N ASP A 198 -1.99 24.26 -35.61
CA ASP A 198 -1.26 24.89 -36.71
C ASP A 198 -0.34 23.84 -37.39
N PRO A 199 -0.88 22.97 -38.24
CA PRO A 199 -0.09 22.00 -38.98
C PRO A 199 0.75 22.74 -40.03
N GLU A 200 2.05 22.91 -39.78
CA GLU A 200 2.99 23.40 -40.79
C GLU A 200 2.86 22.58 -42.09
N PRO A 201 2.83 23.23 -43.28
CA PRO A 201 2.89 22.52 -44.54
C PRO A 201 4.22 21.75 -44.61
N HIS A 202 4.15 20.45 -44.94
CA HIS A 202 5.32 19.57 -45.06
C HIS A 202 6.38 20.17 -45.98
N SER A 203 7.42 20.75 -45.39
CA SER A 203 8.68 21.08 -46.05
C SER A 203 9.72 20.06 -45.58
N ASP A 204 10.08 19.13 -46.46
CA ASP A 204 11.03 18.04 -46.23
C ASP A 204 12.48 18.49 -45.95
N ASN A 205 12.75 19.80 -45.93
CA ASN A 205 14.07 20.34 -45.60
C ASN A 205 14.14 20.79 -44.14
N LYS A 206 14.59 19.91 -43.24
CA LYS A 206 14.91 20.22 -41.84
C LYS A 206 15.94 21.35 -41.69
N ASP A 207 16.78 21.59 -42.71
CA ASP A 207 17.89 22.54 -42.66
C ASP A 207 17.51 24.01 -42.91
N LYS A 208 16.26 24.31 -43.25
CA LYS A 208 15.75 25.68 -43.31
C LYS A 208 14.41 25.79 -42.60
N ARG A 209 14.39 25.56 -41.28
CA ARG A 209 13.28 26.09 -40.46
C ARG A 209 13.26 27.61 -40.63
N LEU A 210 12.20 28.12 -41.26
CA LEU A 210 11.93 29.55 -41.36
C LEU A 210 11.42 30.02 -40.01
N TYR A 211 12.32 30.54 -39.18
CA TYR A 211 11.93 31.17 -37.93
C TYR A 211 11.34 32.55 -38.20
N MET A 212 10.26 32.87 -37.50
CA MET A 212 9.64 34.20 -37.58
C MET A 212 10.44 35.24 -36.79
N TYR A 213 11.22 34.80 -35.80
CA TYR A 213 11.99 35.67 -34.92
C TYR A 213 13.41 35.12 -34.73
N ASP A 214 14.36 36.03 -34.55
CA ASP A 214 15.74 35.69 -34.21
C ASP A 214 15.86 35.26 -32.74
N ALA A 215 15.10 35.89 -31.84
CA ALA A 215 15.06 35.47 -30.45
C ALA A 215 13.74 35.76 -29.74
N PHE A 216 13.32 34.85 -28.87
CA PHE A 216 12.28 35.06 -27.88
C PHE A 216 12.91 35.64 -26.60
N VAL A 217 12.31 36.70 -26.05
CA VAL A 217 12.80 37.32 -24.80
C VAL A 217 11.83 37.04 -23.67
N SER A 218 12.30 36.28 -22.70
CA SER A 218 11.62 35.94 -21.46
C SER A 218 12.11 36.86 -20.33
N TYR A 219 11.19 37.62 -19.72
CA TYR A 219 11.53 38.60 -18.69
C TYR A 219 10.38 38.79 -17.68
N ALA A 220 10.68 39.32 -16.49
CA ALA A 220 9.67 39.60 -15.48
C ALA A 220 8.97 40.93 -15.78
N ASN A 221 7.68 41.04 -15.43
CA ASN A 221 6.90 42.24 -15.73
C ASN A 221 7.46 43.51 -15.09
N GLU A 222 8.13 43.36 -13.95
CA GLU A 222 8.76 44.41 -13.17
C GLU A 222 10.04 44.95 -13.82
N ASP A 223 10.69 44.17 -14.70
CA ASP A 223 11.93 44.54 -15.39
C ASP A 223 11.69 45.10 -16.80
N ASP A 224 10.44 45.42 -17.12
CA ASP A 224 10.00 45.90 -18.42
C ASP A 224 10.66 47.18 -18.91
N THR A 225 11.00 48.06 -17.96
CA THR A 225 11.67 49.34 -18.23
C THR A 225 13.05 49.12 -18.85
N PHE A 226 13.79 48.11 -18.38
CA PHE A 226 15.07 47.72 -18.96
C PHE A 226 14.89 47.14 -20.36
N VAL A 227 13.93 46.24 -20.52
CA VAL A 227 13.68 45.56 -21.79
C VAL A 227 13.30 46.57 -22.88
N HIS A 228 12.33 47.45 -22.61
CA HIS A 228 11.87 48.42 -23.61
C HIS A 228 12.89 49.52 -23.90
N ASN A 229 13.55 50.08 -22.87
CA ASN A 229 14.41 51.25 -23.06
C ASN A 229 15.84 50.89 -23.51
N LYS A 230 16.38 49.75 -23.08
CA LYS A 230 17.75 49.34 -23.42
C LYS A 230 17.78 48.17 -24.40
N LEU A 231 17.14 47.06 -24.06
CA LEU A 231 17.26 45.82 -24.84
C LEU A 231 16.69 45.96 -26.25
N LEU A 232 15.47 46.49 -26.40
CA LEU A 232 14.86 46.67 -27.73
C LEU A 232 15.61 47.70 -28.58
N ASN A 233 16.02 48.82 -27.98
CA ASN A 233 16.77 49.84 -28.71
C ASN A 233 18.11 49.29 -29.24
N ASN A 234 18.85 48.53 -28.44
CA ASN A 234 20.14 47.98 -28.87
C ASN A 234 20.01 46.77 -29.81
N LEU A 235 19.05 45.86 -29.59
CA LEU A 235 18.94 44.64 -30.40
C LEU A 235 18.12 44.86 -31.68
N GLU A 236 16.98 45.56 -31.63
CA GLU A 236 16.14 45.77 -32.83
C GLU A 236 16.67 46.91 -33.70
N LYS A 237 16.97 48.08 -33.12
CA LYS A 237 17.39 49.26 -33.91
C LYS A 237 18.85 49.19 -34.33
N ASN A 238 19.76 48.88 -33.40
CA ASN A 238 21.21 48.87 -33.69
C ASN A 238 21.68 47.50 -34.20
N GLY A 239 21.08 46.41 -33.72
CA GLY A 239 21.46 45.04 -34.06
C GLY A 239 20.73 44.42 -35.25
N GLY A 240 19.58 44.99 -35.67
CA GLY A 240 18.73 44.45 -36.74
C GLY A 240 18.16 43.07 -36.44
N ILE A 241 17.91 42.75 -35.16
CA ILE A 241 17.41 41.46 -34.67
C ILE A 241 15.89 41.53 -34.50
N GLN A 242 15.15 40.54 -34.99
CA GLN A 242 13.70 40.45 -34.77
C GLN A 242 13.39 39.70 -33.46
N LEU A 243 12.78 40.39 -32.50
CA LEU A 243 12.48 39.81 -31.19
C LEU A 243 11.00 39.43 -31.04
N CYS A 244 10.74 38.32 -30.37
CA CYS A 244 9.41 37.93 -29.90
C CYS A 244 9.27 38.30 -28.42
N LEU A 245 8.25 39.10 -28.07
CA LEU A 245 7.97 39.54 -26.71
C LEU A 245 6.56 39.10 -26.30
N HIS A 246 6.41 38.62 -25.07
CA HIS A 246 5.12 38.12 -24.59
C HIS A 246 4.00 39.19 -24.55
N ARG A 247 4.31 40.48 -24.31
CA ARG A 247 3.29 41.55 -24.33
C ARG A 247 2.90 42.02 -25.73
N ARG A 248 3.80 41.88 -26.70
CA ARG A 248 3.64 42.43 -28.05
C ARG A 248 3.07 41.41 -29.01
N ASN A 249 3.53 40.16 -28.90
CA ASN A 249 3.35 39.14 -29.93
C ASN A 249 2.39 38.01 -29.53
N PHE A 250 1.94 37.95 -28.27
CA PHE A 250 0.98 36.93 -27.86
C PHE A 250 -0.41 37.25 -28.39
N LEU A 251 -1.02 36.28 -29.05
CA LEU A 251 -2.36 36.40 -29.59
C LEU A 251 -3.38 36.27 -28.44
N PRO A 252 -4.28 37.25 -28.26
CA PRO A 252 -5.37 37.14 -27.30
C PRO A 252 -6.33 36.03 -27.73
N GLY A 253 -6.77 35.22 -26.76
CA GLY A 253 -7.67 34.07 -27.00
C GLY A 253 -6.98 32.70 -26.94
N ASN A 254 -5.65 32.64 -27.04
CA ASN A 254 -4.88 31.43 -26.81
C ASN A 254 -4.47 31.28 -25.34
N ASP A 255 -4.32 30.03 -24.90
CA ASP A 255 -3.77 29.70 -23.58
C ASP A 255 -2.31 30.17 -23.45
N ILE A 256 -1.95 30.73 -22.28
CA ILE A 256 -0.64 31.35 -22.05
C ILE A 256 0.50 30.36 -22.30
N ALA A 257 0.37 29.12 -21.82
CA ALA A 257 1.38 28.10 -22.04
C ALA A 257 1.53 27.74 -23.53
N THR A 258 0.42 27.77 -24.28
CA THR A 258 0.44 27.56 -25.74
C THR A 258 1.17 28.71 -26.44
N ASN A 259 0.87 29.97 -26.09
CA ASN A 259 1.55 31.15 -26.65
C ASN A 259 3.06 31.13 -26.36
N ILE A 260 3.45 30.73 -25.14
CA ILE A 260 4.86 30.57 -24.76
C ILE A 260 5.53 29.50 -25.62
N THR A 261 4.95 28.31 -25.73
CA THR A 261 5.53 27.22 -26.52
C THR A 261 5.65 27.60 -28.00
N SER A 262 4.65 28.26 -28.58
CA SER A 262 4.71 28.75 -29.96
C SER A 262 5.77 29.85 -30.15
N ALA A 263 5.92 30.76 -29.19
CA ALA A 263 6.92 31.83 -29.25
C ALA A 263 8.35 31.28 -29.21
N ILE A 264 8.62 30.26 -28.36
CA ILE A 264 9.92 29.59 -28.30
C ILE A 264 10.18 28.82 -29.60
N HIS A 265 9.21 28.02 -30.06
CA HIS A 265 9.33 27.22 -31.29
C HIS A 265 9.61 28.06 -32.54
N ASN A 266 8.95 29.23 -32.66
CA ASN A 266 9.07 30.11 -33.81
C ASN A 266 10.25 31.10 -33.72
N SER A 267 11.07 31.00 -32.66
CA SER A 267 12.27 31.82 -32.46
C SER A 267 13.54 30.99 -32.57
N ARG A 268 14.62 31.54 -33.16
CA ARG A 268 15.90 30.81 -33.29
C ARG A 268 16.55 30.55 -31.94
N LYS A 269 16.55 31.54 -31.07
CA LYS A 269 17.14 31.50 -29.72
C LYS A 269 16.13 31.98 -28.68
N THR A 270 16.36 31.66 -27.41
CA THR A 270 15.60 32.17 -26.26
C THR A 270 16.54 32.87 -25.29
N ILE A 271 16.25 34.12 -24.99
CA ILE A 271 17.00 34.97 -24.07
C ILE A 271 16.18 35.09 -22.78
N VAL A 272 16.78 34.72 -21.65
CA VAL A 272 16.15 34.82 -20.34
C VAL A 272 16.83 35.92 -19.54
N ILE A 273 16.07 36.96 -19.21
CA ILE A 273 16.52 38.06 -18.35
C ILE A 273 16.35 37.63 -16.89
N MET A 274 17.44 37.16 -16.29
CA MET A 274 17.50 36.70 -14.91
C MET A 274 17.54 37.88 -13.94
N SER A 275 16.58 37.89 -13.02
CA SER A 275 16.45 38.84 -11.92
C SER A 275 15.75 38.17 -10.74
N ALA A 276 15.77 38.82 -9.56
CA ALA A 276 15.00 38.34 -8.40
C ALA A 276 13.50 38.23 -8.69
N ASN A 277 12.94 39.18 -9.47
CA ASN A 277 11.54 39.17 -9.87
C ASN A 277 11.23 38.00 -10.82
N TYR A 278 12.17 37.68 -11.73
CA TYR A 278 12.05 36.54 -12.62
C TYR A 278 11.96 35.22 -11.85
N LEU A 279 12.84 35.02 -10.87
CA LEU A 279 12.86 33.79 -10.06
C LEU A 279 11.62 33.64 -9.17
N ALA A 280 11.02 34.75 -8.74
CA ALA A 280 9.79 34.75 -7.96
C ALA A 280 8.54 34.47 -8.81
N SER A 281 8.59 34.71 -10.13
CA SER A 281 7.45 34.56 -11.03
C SER A 281 7.24 33.12 -11.50
N HIS A 282 6.03 32.60 -11.27
CA HIS A 282 5.65 31.26 -11.73
C HIS A 282 5.71 31.11 -13.25
N TRP A 283 5.23 32.12 -13.99
CA TRP A 283 5.17 32.10 -15.45
C TRP A 283 6.56 32.21 -16.07
N CYS A 284 7.43 33.08 -15.54
CA CYS A 284 8.83 33.18 -15.97
C CYS A 284 9.58 31.85 -15.77
N MET A 285 9.36 31.19 -14.62
CA MET A 285 9.92 29.86 -14.38
C MET A 285 9.31 28.78 -15.29
N PHE A 286 8.05 28.90 -15.68
CA PHE A 286 7.44 28.02 -16.68
C PHE A 286 8.09 28.21 -18.06
N GLU A 287 8.26 29.45 -18.52
CA GLU A 287 8.93 29.82 -19.79
C GLU A 287 10.35 29.25 -19.84
N TYR A 288 11.14 29.46 -18.78
CA TYR A 288 12.48 28.89 -18.65
C TYR A 288 12.50 27.36 -18.77
N ASN A 289 11.60 26.67 -18.06
CA ASN A 289 11.54 25.21 -18.13
C ASN A 289 11.12 24.72 -19.51
N MET A 290 10.21 25.42 -20.21
CA MET A 290 9.83 25.08 -21.59
C MET A 290 10.99 25.27 -22.57
N ALA A 291 11.68 26.41 -22.51
CA ALA A 291 12.83 26.69 -23.37
C ALA A 291 13.97 25.67 -23.15
N LYS A 292 14.19 25.25 -21.91
CA LYS A 292 15.13 24.17 -21.57
C LYS A 292 14.73 22.83 -22.18
N MET A 293 13.44 22.47 -22.14
CA MET A 293 12.98 21.22 -22.77
C MET A 293 13.18 21.26 -24.29
N GLU A 294 12.93 22.39 -24.94
CA GLU A 294 13.12 22.54 -26.38
C GLU A 294 14.59 22.37 -26.80
N SER A 295 15.52 22.98 -26.06
CA SER A 295 16.96 22.84 -26.27
C SER A 295 17.40 21.37 -26.23
N ILE A 296 16.89 20.61 -25.26
CA ILE A 296 17.28 19.22 -25.03
C ILE A 296 16.64 18.28 -26.06
N TYR A 297 15.36 18.44 -26.38
CA TYR A 297 14.60 17.43 -27.12
C TYR A 297 14.40 17.71 -28.60
N GLU A 298 14.43 18.97 -29.02
CA GLU A 298 14.15 19.34 -30.41
C GLU A 298 15.41 19.80 -31.15
N ARG A 299 16.38 20.35 -30.41
CA ARG A 299 17.60 20.97 -30.96
C ARG A 299 18.88 20.21 -30.63
N ASN A 300 18.81 18.94 -30.24
CA ASN A 300 19.97 18.08 -29.92
C ASN A 300 21.03 18.73 -29.01
N CYS A 301 20.59 19.47 -27.98
CA CYS A 301 21.45 20.21 -27.06
C CYS A 301 22.24 21.37 -27.69
N GLU A 302 21.81 21.91 -28.83
CA GLU A 302 22.30 23.20 -29.31
C GLU A 302 22.04 24.29 -28.25
N ASN A 303 23.00 25.20 -28.11
CA ASN A 303 22.88 26.39 -27.25
C ASN A 303 21.85 27.35 -27.86
N ILE A 304 20.59 27.11 -27.54
CA ILE A 304 19.47 28.00 -27.88
C ILE A 304 19.07 28.89 -26.72
N LEU A 305 19.48 28.58 -25.49
CA LEU A 305 19.06 29.27 -24.28
C LEU A 305 20.22 30.11 -23.72
N PHE A 306 20.04 31.43 -23.70
CA PHE A 306 21.00 32.38 -23.17
C PHE A 306 20.48 33.02 -21.89
N LEU A 307 21.25 32.93 -20.81
CA LEU A 307 20.93 33.55 -19.54
C LEU A 307 21.60 34.92 -19.45
N VAL A 308 20.82 35.98 -19.27
CA VAL A 308 21.32 37.35 -19.09
C VAL A 308 21.02 37.78 -17.65
N PHE A 309 22.05 37.92 -16.82
CA PHE A 309 21.88 38.42 -15.45
C PHE A 309 21.80 39.93 -15.45
N TYR A 310 20.59 40.46 -15.27
CA TYR A 310 20.32 41.91 -15.31
C TYR A 310 20.80 42.64 -14.06
N LYS A 311 20.87 41.95 -12.91
CA LYS A 311 21.39 42.50 -11.65
C LYS A 311 22.35 41.48 -11.03
N GLN A 312 23.38 41.97 -10.34
CA GLN A 312 24.25 41.11 -9.55
C GLN A 312 23.40 40.33 -8.53
N MET A 313 23.54 39.00 -8.58
CA MET A 313 22.82 38.07 -7.72
C MET A 313 23.83 37.12 -7.10
N SER A 314 23.72 36.88 -5.80
CA SER A 314 24.60 35.91 -5.17
C SER A 314 24.24 34.49 -5.63
N ALA A 315 25.25 33.62 -5.73
CA ALA A 315 25.03 32.20 -6.03
C ALA A 315 24.07 31.53 -5.03
N CYS A 316 24.00 32.03 -3.79
CA CYS A 316 23.12 31.50 -2.74
C CYS A 316 21.63 31.78 -3.01
N ASP A 317 21.31 32.81 -3.79
CA ASP A 317 19.92 33.20 -4.10
C ASP A 317 19.35 32.43 -5.30
N LEU A 318 20.18 31.64 -5.99
CA LEU A 318 19.83 30.91 -7.19
C LEU A 318 19.29 29.50 -6.85
N PRO A 319 18.16 29.09 -7.43
CA PRO A 319 17.72 27.70 -7.38
C PRO A 319 18.79 26.76 -7.94
N LEU A 320 19.01 25.61 -7.28
CA LEU A 320 20.00 24.59 -7.68
C LEU A 320 20.02 24.28 -9.18
N LYS A 321 18.83 24.21 -9.81
CA LYS A 321 18.66 23.89 -11.23
C LYS A 321 19.16 24.96 -12.20
N ILE A 322 19.27 26.21 -11.75
CA ILE A 322 19.81 27.33 -12.52
C ILE A 322 21.31 27.43 -12.26
N LEU A 323 21.73 27.20 -11.01
CA LEU A 323 23.14 27.08 -10.60
C LEU A 323 23.91 26.05 -11.44
N GLU A 324 23.37 24.85 -11.65
CA GLU A 324 23.96 23.84 -12.56
C GLU A 324 24.20 24.38 -13.97
N GLN A 325 23.32 25.25 -14.47
CA GLN A 325 23.38 25.80 -15.82
C GLN A 325 24.34 26.98 -15.93
N VAL A 326 24.46 27.78 -14.86
CA VAL A 326 25.47 28.83 -14.69
C VAL A 326 26.87 28.22 -14.63
N HIS A 327 27.04 27.08 -13.96
CA HIS A 327 28.31 26.34 -13.92
C HIS A 327 28.77 25.82 -15.30
N CYS A 328 27.85 25.63 -16.25
CA CYS A 328 28.17 25.33 -17.65
C CYS A 328 28.57 26.58 -18.48
N GLN A 329 28.82 27.73 -17.84
CA GLN A 329 29.30 28.99 -18.45
C GLN A 329 28.44 29.54 -19.62
N SER A 330 27.13 29.31 -19.58
CA SER A 330 26.18 29.74 -20.62
C SER A 330 25.40 31.01 -20.24
N TYR A 331 26.03 31.91 -19.49
CA TYR A 331 25.41 33.16 -19.05
C TYR A 331 26.26 34.39 -19.41
N ILE A 332 25.60 35.53 -19.55
CA ILE A 332 26.20 36.85 -19.77
C ILE A 332 25.70 37.76 -18.66
N GLU A 333 26.60 38.49 -18.00
CA GLU A 333 26.23 39.46 -16.97
C GLU A 333 26.10 40.85 -17.59
N TYR A 334 25.06 41.58 -17.18
CA TYR A 334 24.91 42.97 -17.58
C TYR A 334 25.91 43.83 -16.78
N PRO A 335 26.75 44.64 -17.44
CA PRO A 335 27.84 45.37 -16.80
C PRO A 335 27.35 46.60 -16.04
N ASP A 336 28.09 46.98 -15.00
CA ASP A 336 27.82 48.18 -14.18
C ASP A 336 28.51 49.44 -14.73
N ASP A 337 29.37 49.32 -15.74
CA ASP A 337 30.16 50.41 -16.33
C ASP A 337 29.82 50.70 -17.80
N GLU A 338 30.04 51.94 -18.23
CA GLU A 338 29.66 52.45 -19.56
C GLU A 338 30.47 51.82 -20.70
N TYR A 339 31.70 51.35 -20.43
CA TYR A 339 32.54 50.66 -21.43
C TYR A 339 32.11 49.19 -21.61
N GLY A 340 31.71 48.53 -20.53
CA GLY A 340 31.14 47.20 -20.53
C GLY A 340 29.84 47.13 -21.34
N ASP A 341 29.00 48.17 -21.31
CA ASP A 341 27.71 48.19 -22.00
C ASP A 341 27.87 47.91 -23.51
N VAL A 342 28.86 48.51 -24.17
CA VAL A 342 29.14 48.28 -25.60
C VAL A 342 29.54 46.84 -25.87
N VAL A 343 30.46 46.29 -25.06
CA VAL A 343 30.96 44.91 -25.22
C VAL A 343 29.85 43.89 -24.98
N PHE A 344 28.99 44.13 -23.99
CA PHE A 344 27.84 43.30 -23.68
C PHE A 344 26.90 43.15 -24.87
N TRP A 345 26.51 44.27 -25.50
CA TRP A 345 25.59 44.23 -26.64
C TRP A 345 26.21 43.56 -27.87
N GLU A 346 27.49 43.79 -28.16
CA GLU A 346 28.19 43.11 -29.25
C GLU A 346 28.25 41.59 -29.04
N GLN A 347 28.57 41.15 -27.82
CA GLN A 347 28.60 39.73 -27.48
C GLN A 347 27.22 39.08 -27.60
N LEU A 348 26.19 39.74 -27.07
CA LEU A 348 24.82 39.23 -27.14
C LEU A 348 24.31 39.14 -28.58
N ILE A 349 24.55 40.16 -29.41
CA ILE A 349 24.21 40.15 -30.85
C ILE A 349 24.92 39.01 -31.57
N ARG A 350 26.22 38.82 -31.31
CA ARG A 350 27.00 37.73 -31.90
C ARG A 350 26.47 36.36 -31.48
N ALA A 351 26.08 36.21 -30.21
CA ALA A 351 25.51 34.97 -29.69
C ALA A 351 24.13 34.63 -30.28
N ILE A 352 23.30 35.64 -30.58
CA ILE A 352 22.00 35.43 -31.23
C ILE A 352 22.18 35.07 -32.71
N LYS A 353 23.13 35.72 -33.40
CA LYS A 353 23.40 35.51 -34.83
C LYS A 353 24.25 34.28 -35.13
N SER A 354 24.87 33.65 -34.12
CA SER A 354 25.59 32.40 -34.33
C SER A 354 24.62 31.31 -34.82
N TYR A 355 25.10 30.49 -35.75
CA TYR A 355 24.36 29.37 -36.31
C TYR A 355 24.28 28.24 -35.29
#